data_AF-A0A7K6NMZ1-F1
#
_entry.id   AF-A0A7K6NMZ1-F1
#
_cell.length_a   1.000
_cell.length_b   1.000
_cell.length_c   1.000
_cell.angle_alpha   90.00
_cell.angle_beta   90.00
_cell.angle_gamma   90.00
#
_symmetry.space_group_name_H-M   'P 1'
#
loop_
_entity.id
_entity.type
_entity.pdbx_description
1 polymer ?
#
loop_
_entity_poly.entity_id
_entity_poly.type
_entity_poly.pdbx_seq_one_letter_code
_entity_poly.pdbx_strand_id
1 'polypeptide(L)'
;RGVYLCGHSAGAHLAAMTLATDWTEYGVTPDIKGAVLVSGVYDLEPILHTYVNDALKMSQEVAQRNSPMLCIPPAVPTSCEVLVAVAQHDSPEFRRQSQEYGQALRAAGWSVSLLDLAGVDHFDIIEKLSEDSYVLTQVEEEPLSIL
;
A
#
# COMPACT_ATOMS: atom_id res chain seq x y z
N ARG A 1 -5.87 -21.73 2.80
CA ARG A 1 -4.44 -21.38 2.67
C ARG A 1 -4.35 -20.39 1.53
N GLY A 2 -3.96 -19.15 1.80
CA GLY A 2 -3.75 -18.12 0.78
C GLY A 2 -2.49 -17.31 1.08
N VAL A 3 -2.32 -16.20 0.38
CA VAL A 3 -1.13 -15.33 0.46
C VAL A 3 -1.52 -13.96 1.00
N TYR A 4 -0.70 -13.42 1.90
CA TYR A 4 -0.75 -12.01 2.28
C TYR A 4 0.41 -11.28 1.63
N LEU A 5 0.15 -10.10 1.10
CA LEU A 5 1.17 -9.22 0.56
C LEU A 5 1.62 -8.26 1.65
N CYS A 6 2.92 -8.07 1.82
CA CYS A 6 3.45 -7.02 2.68
C CYS A 6 4.54 -6.28 1.92
N GLY A 7 4.47 -4.96 1.93
CA GLY A 7 5.43 -4.12 1.24
C GLY A 7 5.70 -2.84 2.02
N HIS A 8 6.95 -2.38 1.95
CA HIS A 8 7.39 -1.11 2.52
C HIS A 8 7.89 -0.20 1.40
N SER A 9 7.52 1.08 1.41
CA SER A 9 7.99 2.06 0.44
C SER A 9 7.75 1.62 -1.01
N ALA A 10 8.79 1.48 -1.83
CA ALA A 10 8.68 0.93 -3.18
C ALA A 10 8.10 -0.50 -3.20
N GLY A 11 8.27 -1.29 -2.14
CA GLY A 11 7.62 -2.59 -1.99
C GLY A 11 6.11 -2.48 -1.77
N ALA A 12 5.63 -1.48 -1.04
CA ALA A 12 4.20 -1.21 -0.86
C ALA A 12 3.55 -0.82 -2.20
N HIS A 13 4.27 -0.03 -3.01
CA HIS A 13 3.89 0.27 -4.38
C HIS A 13 3.72 -1.00 -5.23
N LEU A 14 4.70 -1.91 -5.20
CA LEU A 14 4.64 -3.17 -5.97
C LEU A 14 3.51 -4.08 -5.48
N ALA A 15 3.29 -4.17 -4.17
CA ALA A 15 2.16 -4.90 -3.60
C ALA A 15 0.81 -4.31 -4.06
N ALA A 16 0.69 -2.97 -4.07
CA ALA A 16 -0.50 -2.28 -4.57
C ALA A 16 -0.73 -2.55 -6.08
N MET A 17 0.32 -2.53 -6.90
CA MET A 17 0.22 -2.92 -8.32
C MET A 17 -0.18 -4.39 -8.50
N THR A 18 0.28 -5.29 -7.61
CA THR A 18 -0.08 -6.71 -7.60
C THR A 18 -1.59 -6.89 -7.33
N LEU A 19 -2.16 -6.11 -6.42
CA LEU A 19 -3.61 -6.08 -6.17
C LEU A 19 -4.42 -5.51 -7.35
N ALA A 20 -3.85 -4.51 -8.03
CA ALA A 20 -4.49 -3.84 -9.17
C ALA A 20 -4.40 -4.65 -10.48
N THR A 21 -3.59 -5.71 -10.53
CA THR A 21 -3.36 -6.51 -11.72
C THR A 21 -4.61 -7.32 -12.08
N ASP A 22 -5.04 -7.27 -13.35
CA ASP A 22 -6.03 -8.20 -13.88
C ASP A 22 -5.38 -9.57 -14.12
N TRP A 23 -5.43 -10.42 -13.09
CA TRP A 23 -4.85 -11.76 -13.13
C TRP A 23 -5.51 -12.69 -14.16
N THR A 24 -6.70 -12.35 -14.67
CA THR A 24 -7.37 -13.15 -15.69
C THR A 24 -6.63 -13.11 -17.03
N GLU A 25 -5.91 -12.02 -17.33
CA GLU A 25 -5.04 -11.90 -18.51
C GLU A 25 -3.89 -12.92 -18.49
N TYR A 26 -3.50 -13.36 -17.29
CA TYR A 26 -2.43 -14.34 -17.06
C TYR A 26 -2.96 -15.76 -16.84
N GLY A 27 -4.28 -15.96 -16.85
CA GLY A 27 -4.90 -17.25 -16.54
C GLY A 27 -4.71 -17.70 -15.09
N VAL A 28 -4.51 -16.75 -14.17
CA VAL A 28 -4.27 -17.03 -12.74
C VAL A 28 -5.44 -16.49 -11.90
N THR A 29 -5.82 -17.24 -10.87
CA THR A 29 -6.74 -16.76 -9.83
C THR A 29 -6.00 -16.80 -8.50
N PRO A 30 -5.34 -15.69 -8.11
CA PRO A 30 -4.51 -15.70 -6.92
C PRO A 30 -5.38 -15.69 -5.66
N ASP A 31 -5.03 -16.53 -4.67
CA ASP A 31 -5.72 -16.56 -3.38
C ASP A 31 -5.11 -15.52 -2.42
N ILE A 32 -5.21 -14.23 -2.77
CA ILE A 32 -4.73 -13.12 -1.94
C ILE A 32 -5.76 -12.85 -0.84
N LYS A 33 -5.33 -12.99 0.41
CA LYS A 33 -6.16 -12.83 1.61
C LYS A 33 -6.10 -11.42 2.21
N GLY A 34 -5.05 -10.67 1.90
CA GLY A 34 -4.91 -9.30 2.38
C GLY A 34 -3.59 -8.69 1.96
N ALA A 35 -3.44 -7.40 2.27
CA ALA A 35 -2.23 -6.66 2.03
C ALA A 35 -1.92 -5.67 3.15
N VAL A 36 -0.64 -5.57 3.52
CA VAL A 36 -0.10 -4.55 4.43
C VAL A 36 0.84 -3.65 3.63
N LEU A 37 0.42 -2.41 3.42
CA LEU A 37 1.09 -1.42 2.59
C LEU A 37 1.66 -0.33 3.49
N VAL A 38 2.96 -0.38 3.76
CA VAL A 38 3.64 0.48 4.74
C VAL A 38 4.41 1.59 4.04
N SER A 39 4.09 2.85 4.35
CA SER A 39 4.77 4.05 3.87
C SER A 39 5.03 4.03 2.36
N GLY A 40 3.99 3.68 1.59
CA GLY A 40 4.07 3.46 0.14
C GLY A 40 3.95 4.72 -0.71
N VAL A 41 4.33 4.59 -1.99
CA VAL A 41 4.07 5.59 -3.03
C VAL A 41 3.04 5.03 -4.01
N TYR A 42 1.93 5.73 -4.17
CA TYR A 42 0.77 5.32 -4.97
C TYR A 42 0.52 6.24 -6.17
N ASP A 43 1.10 7.43 -6.17
CA ASP A 43 1.22 8.31 -7.34
C ASP A 43 2.70 8.64 -7.60
N LEU A 44 3.18 8.25 -8.78
CA LEU A 44 4.55 8.45 -9.22
C LEU A 44 4.77 9.81 -9.89
N GLU A 45 3.74 10.59 -10.20
CA GLU A 45 3.91 11.91 -10.85
C GLU A 45 4.88 12.82 -10.07
N PRO A 46 4.78 12.95 -8.74
CA PRO A 46 5.71 13.81 -7.99
C PRO A 46 7.17 13.35 -8.09
N ILE A 47 7.42 12.04 -8.27
CA ILE A 47 8.78 11.49 -8.36
C ILE A 47 9.52 12.04 -9.58
N LEU A 48 8.81 12.34 -10.67
CA LEU A 48 9.40 12.86 -11.91
C LEU A 48 10.24 14.12 -11.68
N HIS A 49 9.90 14.89 -10.65
CA HIS A 49 10.54 16.17 -10.30
C HIS A 49 11.57 16.04 -9.16
N THR A 50 12.01 14.82 -8.86
CA THR A 50 12.98 14.54 -7.79
C THR A 50 14.21 13.81 -8.33
N TYR A 51 15.30 13.82 -7.55
CA TYR A 51 16.55 13.11 -7.88
C TYR A 51 16.35 11.59 -8.06
N VAL A 52 15.27 11.01 -7.50
CA VAL A 52 14.96 9.59 -7.67
C VAL A 52 14.73 9.28 -9.16
N ASN A 53 14.19 10.22 -9.92
CA ASN A 53 13.97 10.03 -11.36
C ASN A 53 15.26 10.06 -12.19
N ASP A 54 16.39 10.52 -11.66
CA ASP A 54 17.68 10.45 -12.37
C ASP A 54 18.07 8.98 -12.64
N ALA A 55 17.71 8.10 -11.71
CA ALA A 55 17.90 6.66 -11.83
C ALA A 55 16.77 5.98 -12.60
N LEU A 56 15.51 6.31 -12.29
CA LEU A 56 14.34 5.63 -12.86
C LEU A 56 14.04 6.05 -14.32
N LYS A 57 14.41 7.28 -14.70
CA LYS A 57 14.23 7.87 -16.04
C LYS A 57 12.81 7.70 -16.58
N MET A 58 11.82 7.87 -15.70
CA MET A 58 10.42 7.74 -16.05
C MET A 58 9.99 8.93 -16.90
N SER A 59 9.18 8.65 -17.91
CA SER A 59 8.34 9.65 -18.56
C SER A 59 7.04 9.84 -17.78
N GLN A 60 6.28 10.88 -18.12
CA GLN A 60 4.96 11.10 -17.53
C GLN A 60 4.01 9.92 -17.78
N GLU A 61 4.05 9.34 -18.97
CA GLU A 61 3.24 8.17 -19.34
C GLU A 61 3.65 6.94 -18.51
N VAL A 62 4.94 6.75 -18.26
CA VAL A 62 5.44 5.68 -17.38
C VAL A 62 4.97 5.92 -15.95
N ALA A 63 5.07 7.14 -15.41
CA ALA A 63 4.56 7.43 -14.07
C ALA A 63 3.07 7.12 -13.97
N GLN A 64 2.24 7.65 -14.88
CA GLN A 64 0.80 7.44 -14.87
C GLN A 64 0.41 5.96 -14.97
N ARG A 65 1.00 5.22 -15.92
CA ARG A 65 0.69 3.80 -16.11
C ARG A 65 1.03 2.95 -14.89
N ASN A 66 2.05 3.34 -14.14
CA ASN A 66 2.51 2.59 -12.98
C ASN A 66 2.11 3.26 -11.66
N SER A 67 1.18 4.22 -11.61
CA SER A 67 0.66 4.79 -10.36
C SER A 67 -0.50 3.95 -9.83
N PRO A 68 -0.37 3.19 -8.70
CA PRO A 68 -1.47 2.43 -8.11
C PRO A 68 -2.77 3.21 -7.93
N MET A 69 -2.67 4.51 -7.62
CA MET A 69 -3.80 5.43 -7.46
C MET A 69 -4.70 5.49 -8.69
N LEU A 70 -4.12 5.29 -9.89
CA LEU A 70 -4.82 5.37 -11.17
C LEU A 70 -5.28 4.00 -11.68
N CYS A 71 -4.97 2.92 -10.95
CA CYS A 71 -5.21 1.54 -11.37
C CYS A 71 -6.14 0.77 -10.43
N ILE A 72 -6.84 1.43 -9.50
CA ILE A 72 -7.69 0.76 -8.52
C ILE A 72 -8.85 0.04 -9.23
N PRO A 73 -8.93 -1.29 -9.18
CA PRO A 73 -10.05 -2.01 -9.76
C PRO A 73 -11.25 -1.95 -8.80
N PRO A 74 -12.48 -2.12 -9.31
CA PRO A 74 -13.65 -2.23 -8.45
C PRO A 74 -13.49 -3.42 -7.50
N ALA A 75 -13.99 -3.27 -6.27
CA ALA A 75 -13.96 -4.37 -5.32
C ALA A 75 -14.72 -5.58 -5.87
N VAL A 76 -14.01 -6.69 -6.04
CA VAL A 76 -14.59 -8.01 -6.23
C VAL A 76 -14.97 -8.51 -4.83
N PRO A 77 -16.07 -9.28 -4.64
CA PRO A 77 -16.37 -9.92 -3.36
C PRO A 77 -15.26 -10.92 -2.99
N THR A 78 -14.18 -10.39 -2.41
CA THR A 78 -13.03 -11.11 -1.90
C THR A 78 -12.91 -10.75 -0.43
N SER A 79 -12.49 -11.71 0.37
CA SER A 79 -12.14 -11.50 1.78
C SER A 79 -10.80 -10.76 1.92
N CYS A 80 -10.42 -9.91 0.96
CA CYS A 80 -9.11 -9.27 0.92
C CYS A 80 -9.16 -7.96 1.71
N GLU A 81 -8.54 -7.96 2.88
CA GLU A 81 -8.39 -6.77 3.72
C GLU A 81 -7.08 -6.04 3.43
N VAL A 82 -7.15 -4.72 3.27
CA VAL A 82 -5.97 -3.89 3.01
C VAL A 82 -5.71 -2.99 4.21
N LEU A 83 -4.54 -3.12 4.83
CA LEU A 83 -4.02 -2.16 5.77
C LEU A 83 -3.05 -1.22 5.04
N VAL A 84 -3.35 0.07 5.04
CA VAL A 84 -2.39 1.10 4.65
C VAL A 84 -1.85 1.76 5.91
N ALA A 85 -0.57 1.58 6.16
CA ALA A 85 0.13 2.12 7.32
C ALA A 85 1.11 3.21 6.87
N VAL A 86 1.29 4.24 7.68
CA VAL A 86 2.28 5.30 7.43
C VAL A 86 2.90 5.79 8.74
N ALA A 87 4.16 6.21 8.71
CA ALA A 87 4.85 6.68 9.89
C ALA A 87 4.52 8.15 10.19
N GLN A 88 4.40 8.51 11.47
CA GLN A 88 4.17 9.90 11.88
C GLN A 88 5.28 10.83 11.36
N HIS A 89 6.53 10.37 11.36
CA HIS A 89 7.68 11.16 10.90
C HIS A 89 8.06 10.91 9.43
N ASP A 90 7.17 10.28 8.65
CA ASP A 90 7.32 10.26 7.19
C ASP A 90 7.24 11.66 6.59
N SER A 91 7.76 11.79 5.37
CA SER A 91 7.59 13.01 4.59
C SER A 91 6.08 13.32 4.41
N PRO A 92 5.70 14.60 4.27
CA PRO A 92 4.31 14.97 4.01
C PRO A 92 3.71 14.23 2.81
N GLU A 93 4.52 13.89 1.81
CA GLU A 93 4.06 13.23 0.59
C GLU A 93 3.71 11.75 0.82
N PHE A 94 4.51 11.00 1.58
CA PHE A 94 4.17 9.63 1.97
C PHE A 94 2.86 9.57 2.77
N ARG A 95 2.67 10.54 3.68
CA ARG A 95 1.44 10.67 4.48
C ARG A 95 0.23 11.01 3.62
N ARG A 96 0.36 12.02 2.75
CA ARG A 96 -0.69 12.43 1.80
C ARG A 96 -1.11 11.25 0.92
N GLN A 97 -0.16 10.61 0.25
CA GLN A 97 -0.46 9.51 -0.66
C GLN A 97 -1.07 8.30 0.06
N SER A 98 -0.61 7.96 1.26
CA SER A 98 -1.18 6.87 2.06
C SER A 98 -2.65 7.14 2.43
N GLN A 99 -2.95 8.37 2.86
CA GLN A 99 -4.32 8.78 3.17
C GLN A 99 -5.23 8.76 1.93
N GLU A 100 -4.78 9.38 0.84
CA GLU A 100 -5.54 9.45 -0.41
C GLU A 100 -5.78 8.06 -1.01
N TYR A 101 -4.76 7.19 -1.01
CA TYR A 101 -4.88 5.87 -1.61
C TYR A 101 -5.83 4.98 -0.81
N GLY A 102 -5.74 5.01 0.52
CA GLY A 102 -6.70 4.30 1.37
C GLY A 102 -8.13 4.81 1.21
N GLN A 103 -8.33 6.12 1.04
CA GLN A 103 -9.65 6.69 0.74
C GLN A 103 -10.17 6.25 -0.64
N ALA A 104 -9.31 6.26 -1.65
CA ALA A 104 -9.67 5.85 -3.01
C ALA A 104 -10.04 4.36 -3.07
N LEU A 105 -9.31 3.49 -2.38
CA LEU A 105 -9.65 2.07 -2.24
C LEU A 105 -11.01 1.87 -1.56
N ARG A 106 -11.28 2.59 -0.45
CA ARG A 106 -12.60 2.55 0.22
C ARG A 106 -13.72 3.00 -0.71
N ALA A 107 -13.49 4.08 -1.47
CA ALA A 107 -14.46 4.57 -2.44
C ALA A 107 -14.73 3.57 -3.57
N ALA A 108 -13.75 2.73 -3.93
CA ALA A 108 -13.89 1.61 -4.86
C ALA A 108 -14.50 0.34 -4.24
N GLY A 109 -14.85 0.37 -2.94
CA GLY A 109 -15.55 -0.71 -2.23
C GLY A 109 -14.65 -1.70 -1.49
N TRP A 110 -13.34 -1.44 -1.40
CA TRP A 110 -12.42 -2.33 -0.70
C TRP A 110 -12.55 -2.24 0.82
N SER A 111 -12.29 -3.36 1.53
CA SER A 111 -12.13 -3.35 2.99
C SER A 111 -10.75 -2.79 3.32
N VAL A 112 -10.70 -1.58 3.90
CA VAL A 112 -9.43 -0.87 4.14
C VAL A 112 -9.36 -0.25 5.52
N SER A 113 -8.26 -0.51 6.21
CA SER A 113 -7.83 0.17 7.43
C SER A 113 -6.70 1.15 7.12
N LEU A 114 -6.74 2.33 7.74
CA LEU A 114 -5.68 3.33 7.67
C LEU A 114 -5.05 3.46 9.05
N LEU A 115 -3.73 3.32 9.14
CA LEU A 115 -3.00 3.40 10.40
C LEU A 115 -1.86 4.43 10.28
N ASP A 116 -1.91 5.45 11.13
CA ASP A 116 -0.84 6.45 11.27
C ASP A 116 -0.06 6.15 12.56
N LEU A 117 1.16 5.65 12.42
CA LEU A 117 1.94 5.12 13.55
C LEU A 117 2.74 6.24 14.21
N ALA A 118 2.39 6.53 15.46
CA ALA A 118 3.06 7.52 16.27
C ALA A 118 4.49 7.11 16.64
N GLY A 119 5.40 8.09 16.69
CA GLY A 119 6.74 7.93 17.26
C GLY A 119 7.72 7.10 16.43
N VAL A 120 7.38 6.77 15.17
CA VAL A 120 8.27 6.08 14.23
C VAL A 120 8.52 6.93 12.99
N ASP A 121 9.62 6.65 12.30
CA ASP A 121 9.95 7.22 11.00
C ASP A 121 9.85 6.16 9.88
N HIS A 122 10.20 6.57 8.66
CA HIS A 122 10.13 5.75 7.45
C HIS A 122 10.86 4.40 7.55
N PHE A 123 11.88 4.29 8.39
CA PHE A 123 12.69 3.08 8.53
C PHE A 123 12.26 2.29 9.77
N ASP A 124 12.16 2.97 10.92
CA ASP A 124 11.80 2.34 12.20
C ASP A 124 10.43 1.66 12.15
N ILE A 125 9.53 2.13 11.28
CA ILE A 125 8.20 1.55 11.09
C ILE A 125 8.23 0.07 10.72
N ILE A 126 9.30 -0.41 10.06
CA ILE A 126 9.45 -1.84 9.68
C ILE A 126 10.49 -2.59 10.51
N GLU A 127 11.44 -1.91 11.15
CA GLU A 127 12.52 -2.56 11.91
C GLU A 127 11.98 -3.39 13.08
N LYS A 128 10.84 -2.96 13.64
CA LYS A 128 10.17 -3.62 14.77
C LYS A 128 9.26 -4.78 14.35
N LEU A 129 9.23 -5.17 13.07
CA LEU A 129 8.43 -6.32 12.62
C LEU A 129 8.92 -7.67 13.17
N SER A 130 10.11 -7.71 13.76
CA SER A 130 10.61 -8.89 14.49
C SER A 130 10.11 -8.96 15.95
N GLU A 131 9.44 -7.92 16.43
CA GLU A 131 8.87 -7.86 17.78
C GLU A 131 7.40 -8.28 17.72
N ASP A 132 7.06 -9.37 18.41
CA ASP A 132 5.68 -9.88 18.44
C ASP A 132 4.70 -8.85 19.01
N SER A 133 5.13 -7.97 19.92
CA SER A 133 4.27 -6.94 20.51
C SER A 133 4.04 -5.70 19.64
N TYR A 134 4.66 -5.65 18.46
CA TYR A 134 4.58 -4.46 17.60
C TYR A 134 3.22 -4.37 16.90
N VAL A 135 2.69 -3.16 16.76
CA VAL A 135 1.32 -2.96 16.25
C VAL A 135 1.09 -3.58 14.87
N LEU A 136 2.12 -3.60 14.00
CA LEU A 136 2.01 -4.21 12.67
C LEU A 136 2.13 -5.74 12.68
N THR A 137 2.65 -6.36 13.74
CA THR A 137 2.70 -7.82 13.90
C THR A 137 1.45 -8.37 14.58
N GLN A 138 0.61 -7.49 15.14
CA GLN A 138 -0.66 -7.79 15.82
C GLN A 138 -1.89 -7.53 14.92
N VAL A 139 -1.69 -7.38 13.61
CA VAL A 139 -2.78 -7.22 12.64
C VAL A 139 -3.44 -8.60 12.45
N GLU A 140 -4.40 -8.92 13.31
CA GLU A 140 -5.21 -10.15 13.25
C GLU A 140 -6.42 -9.97 12.31
N GLU A 141 -7.04 -11.09 11.89
CA GLU A 141 -8.25 -11.15 11.03
C GLU A 141 -9.53 -10.53 11.65
N GLU A 142 -9.43 -9.83 12.78
CA GLU A 142 -10.55 -9.16 13.42
C GLU A 142 -10.58 -7.68 13.00
N PRO A 143 -11.72 -7.16 12.54
CA PRO A 143 -11.82 -5.76 12.12
C PRO A 143 -11.45 -4.87 13.30
N LEU A 144 -10.49 -3.97 13.10
CA LEU A 144 -10.09 -2.92 14.05
C LEU A 144 -11.32 -2.07 14.41
N SER A 145 -12.11 -2.56 15.36
CA SER A 145 -13.20 -1.83 15.97
C SER A 145 -12.62 -0.90 17.02
N ILE A 146 -12.56 0.38 16.66
CA ILE A 146 -12.70 1.53 17.54
C ILE A 146 -11.54 1.77 18.53
N LEU A 147 -10.75 2.81 18.23
CA LEU A 147 -10.41 3.86 19.19
C LEU A 147 -10.89 5.20 18.63
#